data_AF-A0A973D7Y2-F1
#
_entry.id   AF-A0A973D7Y2-F1
#
_cell.length_a   1.000
_cell.length_b   1.000
_cell.length_c   1.000
_cell.angle_alpha   90.00
_cell.angle_beta   90.00
_cell.angle_gamma   90.00
#
_symmetry.space_group_name_H-M   'P 1'
#
loop_
_entity.id
_entity.type
_entity.pdbx_description
1 polymer ?
#
loop_
_entity_poly.entity_id
_entity_poly.type
_entity_poly.pdbx_seq_one_letter_code
_entity_poly.pdbx_strand_id
1 'polypeptide(L)' 'MDITIALSKDELEETGMTEDELEVDIIERLDSASPDLPGYNVWIEVERKV' A
#
# COMPACT_ATOMS: atom_id res chain seq x y z
N MET A 1 -13.04 2.75 -3.62
CA MET A 1 -13.08 1.73 -2.55
C MET A 1 -11.89 1.99 -1.65
N ASP A 2 -12.06 1.94 -0.33
CA ASP A 2 -10.97 2.25 0.60
C ASP A 2 -10.29 0.95 1.04
N ILE A 3 -8.97 0.88 0.84
CA ILE A 3 -8.12 -0.26 1.19
C ILE A 3 -7.10 0.24 2.20
N THR A 4 -7.10 -0.37 3.38
CA THR A 4 -6.11 -0.09 4.41
C THR A 4 -5.14 -1.25 4.50
N ILE A 5 -3.86 -0.93 4.46
CA ILE A 5 -2.77 -1.91 4.52
C ILE A 5 -1.95 -1.59 5.76
N ALA A 6 -2.08 -2.44 6.76
CA ALA A 6 -1.27 -2.39 7.96
C ALA A 6 0.06 -3.10 7.68
N LEU A 7 1.16 -2.36 7.76
CA LEU A 7 2.50 -2.88 7.53
C LEU A 7 3.34 -2.63 8.78
N SER A 8 4.22 -3.57 9.11
CA SER A 8 5.23 -3.28 10.12
C SER A 8 6.35 -2.43 9.50
N LYS A 9 7.05 -1.65 10.34
CA LYS A 9 8.21 -0.87 9.88
C LYS A 9 9.28 -1.75 9.25
N ASP A 10 9.49 -2.96 9.80
CA ASP A 10 10.38 -3.96 9.21
C ASP A 10 9.93 -4.39 7.81
N GLU A 11 8.63 -4.60 7.58
CA GLU A 11 8.11 -5.01 6.26
C GLU A 11 8.28 -3.90 5.21
N LEU A 12 8.08 -2.64 5.60
CA LEU A 12 8.38 -1.50 4.74
C LEU A 12 9.89 -1.42 4.42
N GLU A 13 10.75 -1.69 5.39
CA GLU A 13 12.21 -1.73 5.14
C GLU A 13 12.60 -2.94 4.27
N GLU A 14 11.88 -4.06 4.35
CA GLU A 14 12.06 -5.24 3.49
C GLU A 14 11.65 -4.98 2.03
N THR A 15 10.65 -4.13 1.77
CA THR A 15 10.32 -3.72 0.40
C THR A 15 11.42 -2.84 -0.20
N GLY A 16 12.23 -2.18 0.64
CA GLY A 16 13.24 -1.22 0.22
C GLY A 16 12.66 0.05 -0.39
N MET A 17 11.36 0.28 -0.21
CA MET A 17 10.60 1.42 -0.73
C MET A 17 10.18 2.34 0.41
N THR A 18 9.90 3.60 0.08
CA THR A 18 9.23 4.52 1.00
C THR A 18 7.72 4.23 1.09
N GLU A 19 7.04 4.75 2.11
CA GLU A 19 5.58 4.60 2.28
C GLU A 19 4.83 5.08 1.02
N ASP A 20 5.24 6.22 0.47
CA ASP A 20 4.65 6.83 -0.73
C ASP A 20 4.88 5.97 -1.98
N GLU A 21 6.10 5.44 -2.17
CA GLU A 21 6.40 4.52 -3.27
C GLU A 21 5.61 3.21 -3.17
N LEU A 22 5.44 2.69 -1.95
CA LEU A 22 4.65 1.49 -1.71
C LEU A 22 3.16 1.74 -1.98
N GLU A 23 2.64 2.91 -1.60
CA GLU A 23 1.26 3.30 -1.91
C GLU A 23 1.01 3.30 -3.41
N VAL A 24 1.92 3.92 -4.18
CA VAL A 24 1.83 3.98 -5.64
C VAL A 24 1.94 2.58 -6.27
N ASP A 25 2.91 1.75 -5.86
CA ASP A 25 3.05 0.37 -6.38
C ASP A 25 1.77 -0.44 -6.16
N ILE A 26 1.17 -0.31 -4.98
CA ILE A 26 -0.06 -1.02 -4.64
C ILE A 26 -1.24 -0.52 -5.46
N ILE A 27 -1.40 0.80 -5.63
CA ILE A 27 -2.43 1.38 -6.47
C ILE A 27 -2.28 0.90 -7.92
N GLU A 28 -1.06 0.94 -8.48
CA GLU A 28 -0.79 0.47 -9.86
C GLU A 28 -1.08 -1.03 -10.02
N ARG A 29 -0.74 -1.84 -9.02
CA ARG A 29 -1.02 -3.30 -9.05
C ARG A 29 -2.50 -3.61 -8.90
N LEU A 30 -3.22 -2.85 -8.08
CA LEU A 30 -4.66 -2.97 -7.94
C LEU A 30 -5.39 -2.54 -9.22
N ASP A 31 -4.94 -1.45 -9.84
CA ASP A 31 -5.44 -1.00 -11.14
C ASP A 31 -5.19 -2.05 -12.24
N SER A 32 -3.98 -2.63 -12.27
CA SER A 32 -3.63 -3.70 -13.21
C SER A 32 -4.40 -5.00 -12.97
N ALA A 33 -4.63 -5.37 -11.71
CA ALA A 33 -5.37 -6.58 -11.35
C ALA A 33 -6.88 -6.45 -11.53
N SER A 34 -7.42 -5.23 -11.47
CA SER A 34 -8.85 -4.96 -11.52
C SER A 34 -9.14 -3.56 -12.09
N PRO A 35 -8.97 -3.39 -13.41
CA PRO A 35 -9.12 -2.09 -14.10
C PRO A 35 -10.59 -1.62 -14.19
N ASP A 36 -11.54 -2.52 -13.96
CA ASP A 36 -12.98 -2.22 -14.01
C ASP A 36 -13.55 -1.64 -12.70
N LEU A 37 -12.74 -1.51 -11.64
CA LEU A 37 -13.19 -0.97 -10.37
C LEU A 37 -12.91 0.54 -10.26
N PRO A 38 -13.86 1.33 -9.73
CA PRO A 38 -13.64 2.75 -9.51
C PRO A 38 -12.50 2.95 -8.50
N GLY A 39 -11.60 3.89 -8.82
CA GLY A 39 -10.31 4.14 -8.15
C GLY A 39 -10.21 3.76 -6.67
N TYR A 40 -9.07 3.16 -6.33
CA TYR A 40 -8.73 2.75 -4.98
C TYR A 40 -8.13 3.93 -4.21
N ASN A 41 -8.64 4.17 -3.01
CA ASN A 41 -7.91 4.96 -2.02
C ASN A 41 -7.15 3.97 -1.16
N VAL A 42 -5.82 3.96 -1.27
CA VAL A 42 -4.95 3.11 -0.46
C VAL A 42 -4.43 3.94 0.71
N TRP A 43 -4.51 3.38 1.91
CA TRP A 43 -3.97 3.98 3.13
C TRP A 43 -2.98 3.00 3.75
N ILE A 44 -1.74 3.43 3.89
CA ILE A 44 -0.69 2.65 4.55
C ILE A 44 -0.62 3.06 6.02
N GLU A 45 -0.87 2.11 6.92
CA GLU A 45 -0.71 2.30 8.36
C GLU A 45 0.52 1.51 8.84
N VAL A 46 1.60 2.23 9.16
CA VAL A 46 2.82 1.60 9.68
C VAL A 46 2.72 1.41 11.20
N GLU A 47 2.48 0.17 11.64
CA GLU A 47 2.43 -0.14 13.06
C GLU A 47 3.83 -0.16 13.67
N ARG A 48 4.10 0.79 14.57
CA ARG A 48 5.33 0.83 15.34
C ARG A 48 5.19 -0.10 16.55
N LYS A 49 5.71 -1.31 16.44
CA LYS A 49 5.77 -2.25 17.57
C LYS A 49 6.60 -1.63 18.70
N VAL A 50 5.92 -1.23 19.78
CA VAL A 50 6.52 -0.68 21.02
C VAL A 50 7.05 -1.78 21.93
#